data_AF-A0A1M7JUX2-F1
#
_entry.id   AF-A0A1M7JUX2-F1
#
_cell.length_a   1.000
_cell.length_b   1.000
_cell.length_c   1.000
_cell.angle_alpha   90.00
_cell.angle_beta   90.00
_cell.angle_gamma   90.00
#
_symmetry.space_group_name_H-M   'P 1'
#
loop_
_entity.id
_entity.type
_entity.pdbx_description
1 polymer ?
#
loop_
_entity_poly.entity_id
_entity_poly.type
_entity_poly.pdbx_seq_one_letter_code
_entity_poly.pdbx_strand_id
1 'polypeptide(L)' 'MKLYYKPGACSLSPHIVANEHGLKAELIKVDLKDHVTEQGNNLYKVNPHG' A
#
# COMPACT_ATOMS: atom_id res chain seq x y z
N MET A 1 8.07 -5.17 -6.98
CA MET A 1 8.04 -4.24 -5.82
C MET A 1 6.66 -4.31 -5.17
N LYS A 2 6.51 -3.97 -3.88
CA LYS A 2 5.21 -3.97 -3.17
C LYS A 2 4.75 -2.54 -2.90
N LEU A 3 3.48 -2.25 -3.16
CA LEU A 3 2.84 -0.97 -2.85
C LEU A 3 1.69 -1.19 -1.87
N TYR A 4 1.89 -0.74 -0.62
CA TYR A 4 0.87 -0.76 0.42
C TYR A 4 -0.05 0.45 0.24
N TYR A 5 -1.35 0.24 0.04
CA TYR A 5 -2.26 1.31 -0.38
C TYR A 5 -3.64 1.23 0.27
N LYS A 6 -4.31 2.38 0.40
CA LYS A 6 -5.73 2.50 0.73
C LYS A 6 -6.47 3.20 -0.40
N PRO A 7 -7.61 2.68 -0.90
CA PRO A 7 -8.41 3.36 -1.90
C PRO A 7 -8.80 4.78 -1.46
N GLY A 8 -8.62 5.76 -2.35
CA GLY A 8 -8.91 7.18 -2.07
C GLY A 8 -7.90 7.91 -1.19
N ALA A 9 -6.79 7.27 -0.80
CA ALA A 9 -5.72 7.91 -0.04
C ALA A 9 -4.60 8.46 -0.94
N CYS A 10 -3.66 9.18 -0.34
CA CYS A 10 -2.47 9.72 -1.01
C CYS A 10 -1.61 8.65 -1.72
N SER A 11 -1.72 7.38 -1.30
CA SER A 11 -1.11 6.23 -1.98
C SER A 11 -1.55 6.04 -3.44
N LEU A 12 -2.57 6.77 -3.90
CA LEU A 12 -2.93 6.82 -5.32
C LEU A 12 -1.83 7.43 -6.20
N SER A 13 -1.09 8.43 -5.70
CA SER A 13 -0.01 9.08 -6.45
C SER A 13 1.09 8.09 -6.87
N PRO A 14 1.70 7.29 -5.97
CA PRO A 14 2.67 6.28 -6.38
C PRO A 14 2.05 5.14 -7.21
N HIS A 15 0.76 4.85 -7.06
CA HIS A 15 0.06 3.87 -7.91
C HIS A 15 0.00 4.35 -9.38
N ILE A 16 -0.35 5.61 -9.62
CA ILE A 16 -0.34 6.22 -10.96
C ILE A 16 1.07 6.13 -11.56
N VAL A 17 2.09 6.59 -10.82
CA VAL A 17 3.48 6.58 -11.31
C VAL A 17 3.94 5.17 -11.70
N ALA A 18 3.60 4.16 -10.88
CA ALA A 18 3.94 2.77 -11.18
C ALA A 18 3.30 2.27 -12.48
N ASN A 19 2.03 2.59 -12.71
CA ASN A 19 1.32 2.21 -13.94
C ASN A 19 1.87 2.95 -15.17
N GLU A 20 2.10 4.26 -15.08
CA GLU A 20 2.62 5.08 -16.19
C GLU A 20 4.01 4.63 -16.65
N HIS A 21 4.83 4.12 -15.72
CA HIS A 21 6.18 3.61 -16.02
C HIS A 21 6.21 2.10 -16.28
N GLY A 22 5.06 1.43 -16.33
CA GLY A 22 4.98 -0.02 -16.54
C GLY A 22 5.69 -0.85 -15.47
N LEU A 23 5.84 -0.31 -14.26
CA LEU A 23 6.50 -0.98 -13.14
C LEU A 23 5.61 -2.07 -12.58
N LYS A 24 6.15 -3.28 -12.41
CA LYS A 24 5.45 -4.39 -11.76
C LYS A 24 5.39 -4.17 -10.24
N ALA A 25 4.31 -3.54 -9.79
CA ALA A 25 3.97 -3.39 -8.38
C ALA A 25 2.88 -4.38 -7.96
N GLU A 26 3.15 -5.15 -6.92
CA GLU A 26 2.13 -5.91 -6.19
C GLU A 26 1.39 -4.95 -5.27
N LEU A 27 0.09 -4.82 -5.46
CA LEU A 27 -0.76 -3.95 -4.65
C LEU A 27 -1.20 -4.72 -3.40
N ILE A 28 -0.92 -4.17 -2.23
CA ILE A 28 -1.34 -4.75 -0.95
C ILE A 28 -2.27 -3.74 -0.27
N LYS A 29 -3.54 -4.08 -0.16
CA LYS A 29 -4.50 -3.19 0.50
C LYS A 29 -4.23 -3.15 2.00
N VAL A 30 -4.31 -1.95 2.59
CA VAL A 30 -4.18 -1.74 4.03
C VAL A 30 -5.46 -1.16 4.63
N ASP A 31 -5.79 -1.63 5.82
CA ASP A 31 -6.72 -0.97 6.71
C ASP A 31 -5.93 -0.07 7.67
N LEU A 32 -6.06 1.25 7.48
CA LEU A 32 -5.39 2.25 8.32
C LEU A 32 -6.07 2.47 9.67
N LYS A 33 -7.27 1.93 9.88
CA LYS A 33 -7.93 1.98 11.20
C LYS A 33 -7.31 0.93 12.12
N ASP A 34 -7.21 -0.30 11.62
CA ASP A 34 -6.73 -1.44 12.39
C ASP A 34 -5.23 -1.73 12.16
N HIS A 35 -4.58 -0.99 11.27
CA HIS A 35 -3.15 -1.07 10.94
C HIS A 35 -2.74 -2.46 10.50
N VAL A 36 -3.57 -3.06 9.66
CA VAL A 36 -3.36 -4.40 9.10
C VAL A 36 -3.45 -4.38 7.58
N THR A 37 -2.74 -5.31 6.92
CA THR A 37 -2.92 -5.57 5.49
C THR A 37 -4.16 -6.42 5.26
N GLU A 38 -4.60 -6.55 4.01
CA GLU A 38 -5.70 -7.43 3.62
C GLU A 38 -5.48 -8.91 3.98
N GLN A 39 -4.23 -9.31 4.20
CA GLN A 39 -3.85 -10.65 4.64
C GLN A 39 -3.77 -10.78 6.17
N GLY A 40 -4.15 -9.74 6.92
CA GLY A 40 -4.09 -9.71 8.39
C GLY A 40 -2.70 -9.44 8.96
N ASN A 41 -1.73 -9.05 8.14
CA ASN A 41 -0.37 -8.78 8.62
C ASN A 41 -0.30 -7.40 9.29
N ASN A 42 0.42 -7.31 10.42
CA ASN A 42 0.64 -6.05 11.13
C ASN A 42 1.47 -5.06 10.28
N LEU A 43 0.88 -3.89 9.98
CA LEU A 43 1.50 -2.85 9.16
C LEU A 43 2.73 -2.23 9.82
N TYR A 44 2.79 -2.17 11.15
CA TYR A 44 3.94 -1.62 11.89
C TYR A 44 5.23 -2.41 11.71
N LYS A 45 5.14 -3.68 11.31
CA LYS A 45 6.32 -4.48 10.94
C LYS A 45 6.91 -4.06 9.59
N VAL A 46 6.14 -3.38 8.76
CA VAL A 46 6.54 -2.88 7.44
C VAL A 46 6.93 -1.41 7.52
N ASN A 47 6.12 -0.60 8.19
CA ASN A 47 6.34 0.83 8.37
C ASN A 47 5.99 1.22 9.82
N PRO A 48 6.94 1.66 10.65
CA PRO A 48 6.66 2.07 12.03
C PRO A 48 5.81 3.35 12.13
N HIS A 49 5.67 4.10 11.02
CA HIS A 49 4.76 5.25 10.91
C HIS A 49 3.40 4.88 10.31
N GLY A 50 3.14 3.58 10.15
CA GLY A 50 1.92 3.03 9.56
C GLY A 50 0.66 3.41 10.29
#